data_AF-A0A9Q1KII7-F1
#
_entry.id   AF-A0A9Q1KII7-F1
#
_cell.length_a   1.000
_cell.length_b   1.000
_cell.length_c   1.000
_cell.angle_alpha   90.00
_cell.angle_beta   90.00
_cell.angle_gamma   90.00
#
_symmetry.space_group_name_H-M   'P 1'
#
loop_
_entity.id
_entity.type
_entity.pdbx_description
1 polymer ?
#
loop_
_entity_poly.entity_id
_entity_poly.type
_entity_poly.pdbx_seq_one_letter_code
_entity_poly.pdbx_strand_id
1 'polypeptide(L)'
;MKQAAGACWYLLGIQRATKCLREECNKMQGCNPKLLASQEPIYYGTRTMIRDHDRLLWASNRKARTTCLESYDNYEYGAYKWVIYLVCNNSRLEKILMPIFWGLMTMSTFGNLESTAEWLESFFVIIVLTSGLLLVTMLIGNIKVFLHATTTKKQAMQLRMRNIEWWMRKRKLPPGLKQRVRNYEWQRWAAMRGVDECEMIRNLPEGLRRDIKYHLCLDLVKQVPLFQHMDDLVLENICDRVKSLIFTKGETISREGDPVQRMLFVVRGHLQSSQVLRDGVKSCCMLGPGNFSGDELLSWCLRRPFIERLPPSSSTLITLETTEAFGLEAEDVKYVTQHFRYTFVNEKVKRSARYYSPGWRTWAAVAIQLAWRRYKHRLTLTSLSFIRPRRPLSRSSSLGEDRLRLYTALLTSPKPHQDDFDF
;
A
#
# COMPACT_ATOMS: atom_id res chain seq x y z
N MET A 1 0.91 18.89 35.76
CA MET A 1 1.53 20.23 35.55
C MET A 1 0.50 21.36 35.56
N LYS A 2 -0.52 21.35 34.67
CA LYS A 2 -1.55 22.42 34.60
C LYS A 2 -2.29 22.69 35.92
N GLN A 3 -2.74 21.64 36.60
CA GLN A 3 -3.40 21.76 37.91
C GLN A 3 -2.45 22.28 38.99
N ALA A 4 -1.18 21.89 38.97
CA ALA A 4 -0.19 22.32 39.94
C ALA A 4 0.16 23.81 39.76
N ALA A 5 0.31 24.28 38.52
CA ALA A 5 0.53 25.69 38.21
C ALA A 5 -0.67 26.56 38.66
N GLY A 6 -1.90 26.10 38.39
CA GLY A 6 -3.12 26.76 38.87
C GLY A 6 -3.22 26.81 40.40
N ALA A 7 -2.94 25.70 41.09
CA ALA A 7 -2.96 25.65 42.55
C ALA A 7 -1.89 26.55 43.18
N CYS A 8 -0.66 26.57 42.63
CA CYS A 8 0.39 27.49 43.08
C CYS A 8 -0.02 28.94 42.86
N TRP A 9 -0.64 29.25 41.72
CA TRP A 9 -1.16 30.58 41.44
C TRP A 9 -2.22 31.03 42.45
N TYR A 10 -3.16 30.14 42.80
CA TYR A 10 -4.19 30.44 43.80
C TYR A 10 -3.58 30.68 45.20
N LEU A 11 -2.63 29.85 45.61
CA LEU A 11 -1.95 30.00 46.91
C LEU A 11 -1.13 31.29 46.99
N LEU A 12 -0.35 31.61 45.96
CA LEU A 12 0.43 32.84 45.88
C LEU A 12 -0.48 34.08 45.85
N GLY A 13 -1.62 34.02 45.15
CA GLY A 13 -2.60 35.10 45.17
C GLY A 13 -3.27 35.31 46.53
N ILE A 14 -3.55 34.23 47.27
CA ILE A 14 -3.99 34.35 48.68
C ILE A 14 -2.90 34.97 49.54
N GLN A 15 -1.64 34.54 49.39
CA GLN A 15 -0.51 35.12 50.12
C GLN A 15 -0.40 36.63 49.83
N ARG A 16 -0.58 37.05 48.57
CA ARG A 16 -0.61 38.46 48.17
C ARG A 16 -1.75 39.23 48.83
N ALA A 17 -2.96 38.68 48.84
CA ALA A 17 -4.10 39.29 49.53
C ALA A 17 -3.88 39.40 51.04
N THR A 18 -3.29 38.37 51.67
CA THR A 18 -2.95 38.42 53.10
C THR A 18 -1.83 39.42 53.41
N LYS A 19 -0.90 39.66 52.46
CA LYS A 19 0.14 40.68 52.58
C LYS A 19 -0.47 42.10 52.53
N CYS A 20 -1.38 42.37 51.60
CA CYS A 20 -2.12 43.64 51.56
C CYS A 20 -2.88 43.89 52.89
N LEU A 21 -3.60 42.89 53.38
CA LEU A 21 -4.33 42.99 54.65
C LEU A 21 -3.39 43.22 55.85
N ARG A 22 -2.18 42.64 55.83
CA ARG A 22 -1.17 42.85 56.87
C ARG A 22 -0.59 44.26 56.84
N GLU A 23 -0.34 44.81 55.65
CA GLU A 23 0.15 46.17 55.48
C GLU A 23 -0.88 47.21 55.96
N GLU A 24 -2.17 47.01 55.67
CA GLU A 24 -3.24 47.87 56.19
C GLU A 24 -3.45 47.70 57.71
N CYS A 25 -3.27 46.49 58.24
CA CYS A 25 -3.32 46.23 59.68
C CYS A 25 -2.20 46.96 60.42
N ASN A 26 -0.97 46.96 59.90
CA ASN A 26 0.17 47.66 60.49
C ASN A 26 -0.01 49.18 60.55
N LYS A 27 -0.85 49.77 59.69
CA LYS A 27 -1.18 51.21 59.71
C LYS A 27 -2.18 51.57 60.82
N MET A 28 -2.82 50.58 61.44
CA MET A 28 -3.87 50.76 62.43
C MET A 28 -3.32 50.57 63.85
N GLN A 29 -3.62 51.50 64.76
CA GLN A 29 -3.24 51.36 66.17
C GLN A 29 -4.05 50.23 66.82
N GLY A 30 -3.36 49.23 67.40
CA GLY A 30 -3.97 48.09 68.09
C GLY A 30 -4.17 46.82 67.27
N CYS A 31 -3.79 46.79 65.98
CA CYS A 31 -3.94 45.59 65.15
C CYS A 31 -2.77 44.61 65.35
N ASN A 32 -3.04 43.40 65.89
CA ASN A 32 -2.05 42.34 66.01
C ASN A 32 -2.15 41.40 64.79
N PRO A 33 -1.04 41.05 64.08
CA PRO A 33 -1.09 40.15 62.93
C PRO A 33 -1.69 38.76 63.24
N LYS A 34 -1.81 38.38 64.51
CA LYS A 34 -2.56 37.19 64.95
C LYS A 34 -4.06 37.24 64.64
N LEU A 35 -4.66 38.43 64.47
CA LEU A 35 -6.06 38.61 64.07
C LEU A 35 -6.36 38.19 62.62
N LEU A 36 -5.33 38.09 61.77
CA LEU A 36 -5.42 37.65 60.37
C LEU A 36 -5.36 36.12 60.22
N ALA A 37 -4.93 35.41 61.26
CA ALA A 37 -4.89 33.96 61.28
C ALA A 37 -6.23 33.40 61.75
N SER A 38 -6.70 32.33 61.11
CA SER A 38 -7.95 31.67 61.49
C SER A 38 -7.78 30.94 62.82
N GLN A 39 -8.16 31.59 63.91
CA GLN A 39 -8.57 30.90 65.14
C GLN A 39 -10.10 30.96 65.21
N GLU A 40 -10.72 29.78 65.37
CA GLU A 40 -12.15 29.41 65.47
C GLU A 40 -13.23 30.30 64.79
N PRO A 41 -14.23 29.70 64.08
CA PRO A 41 -15.32 30.45 63.49
C PRO A 41 -16.13 31.18 64.58
N ILE A 42 -16.41 32.46 64.36
CA ILE A 42 -17.27 33.26 65.24
C ILE A 42 -18.72 32.76 65.06
N TYR A 43 -19.24 32.02 66.03
CA TYR A 43 -20.65 31.61 66.06
C TYR A 43 -21.52 32.80 66.49
N TYR A 44 -22.31 33.34 65.56
CA TYR A 44 -23.38 34.27 65.89
C TYR A 44 -24.54 33.51 66.51
N GLY A 45 -24.58 33.47 67.85
CA GLY A 45 -25.76 32.97 68.57
C GLY A 45 -25.47 32.04 69.72
N THR A 46 -24.79 32.52 70.76
CA THR A 46 -24.94 32.02 72.13
C THR A 46 -24.52 33.14 73.10
N ARG A 47 -25.20 33.25 74.25
CA ARG A 47 -25.14 34.36 75.24
C ARG A 47 -23.79 34.58 75.96
N THR A 48 -22.67 34.18 75.38
CA THR A 48 -21.32 34.41 75.92
C THR A 48 -20.62 35.52 75.16
N MET A 49 -20.03 36.48 75.88
CA MET A 49 -19.34 37.66 75.32
C MET A 49 -18.46 37.32 74.11
N ILE A 50 -18.56 38.16 73.09
CA ILE A 50 -17.65 38.20 71.94
C ILE A 50 -16.24 38.36 72.49
N ARG A 51 -15.45 37.28 72.47
CA ARG A 51 -14.12 37.24 73.08
C ARG A 51 -13.08 38.12 72.35
N ASP A 52 -13.39 38.53 71.12
CA ASP A 52 -12.51 39.32 70.24
C ASP A 52 -13.22 40.58 69.69
N HIS A 53 -13.49 41.59 70.52
CA HIS A 53 -14.07 42.86 70.07
C HIS A 53 -13.19 43.54 68.98
N ASP A 54 -11.87 43.42 69.10
CA ASP A 54 -10.90 43.97 68.16
C ASP A 54 -10.96 43.29 66.78
N ARG A 55 -11.38 42.01 66.72
CA ARG A 55 -11.53 41.26 65.47
C ARG A 55 -12.77 41.68 64.70
N LEU A 56 -13.87 41.95 65.39
CA LEU A 56 -15.07 42.50 64.77
C LEU A 56 -14.84 43.95 64.28
N LEU A 57 -14.11 44.75 65.05
CA LEU A 57 -13.69 46.10 64.63
C LEU A 57 -12.82 46.03 63.36
N TRP A 58 -11.84 45.13 63.32
CA TRP A 58 -11.02 44.88 62.12
C TRP A 58 -11.84 44.37 60.93
N ALA A 59 -12.73 43.40 61.14
CA ALA A 59 -13.59 42.87 60.08
C ALA A 59 -14.56 43.92 59.51
N SER A 60 -14.95 44.91 60.32
CA SER A 60 -15.81 46.02 59.90
C SER A 60 -15.06 47.19 59.23
N ASN A 61 -13.72 47.12 59.15
CA ASN A 61 -12.91 48.18 58.58
C ASN A 61 -13.13 48.30 57.06
N ARG A 62 -13.91 49.31 56.68
CA ARG A 62 -14.25 49.59 55.29
C ARG A 62 -13.03 49.90 54.43
N LYS A 63 -12.01 50.59 54.96
CA LYS A 63 -10.81 50.99 54.20
C LYS A 63 -9.97 49.79 53.78
N ALA A 64 -9.66 48.89 54.70
CA ALA A 64 -8.89 47.68 54.42
C ALA A 64 -9.62 46.75 53.43
N ARG A 65 -10.96 46.66 53.56
CA ARG A 65 -11.81 45.88 52.65
C ARG A 65 -11.87 46.49 51.24
N THR A 66 -12.03 47.80 51.13
CA THR A 66 -12.05 48.49 49.81
C THR A 66 -10.70 48.45 49.10
N THR A 67 -9.60 48.48 49.86
CA THR A 67 -8.24 48.49 49.30
C THR A 67 -7.77 47.09 48.91
N CYS A 68 -8.07 46.07 49.72
CA CYS A 68 -7.52 44.72 49.50
C CYS A 68 -8.50 43.69 48.92
N LEU A 69 -9.82 43.83 49.10
CA LEU A 69 -10.80 42.76 48.79
C LEU A 69 -11.87 43.14 47.77
N GLU A 70 -12.20 44.43 47.60
CA GLU A 70 -13.27 44.89 46.70
C GLU A 70 -12.77 45.47 45.38
N SER A 71 -11.55 46.03 45.33
CA SER A 71 -10.95 46.60 44.12
C SER A 71 -9.57 46.01 43.86
N TYR A 72 -9.29 45.67 42.60
CA TYR A 72 -8.00 45.16 42.16
C TYR A 72 -7.01 46.28 41.76
N ASP A 73 -7.47 47.51 41.61
CA ASP A 73 -6.66 48.66 41.17
C ASP A 73 -5.99 49.39 42.34
N ASN A 74 -6.48 49.18 43.57
CA ASN A 74 -6.00 49.88 44.76
C ASN A 74 -4.71 49.28 45.33
N TYR A 75 -4.22 48.17 44.78
CA TYR A 75 -2.99 47.50 45.20
C TYR A 75 -2.36 46.72 44.02
N GLU A 76 -1.04 46.61 44.00
CA GLU A 76 -0.29 45.94 42.92
C GLU A 76 -0.39 44.41 43.02
N TYR A 77 -1.51 43.86 42.54
CA TYR A 77 -1.77 42.42 42.49
C TYR A 77 -1.20 41.71 41.24
N GLY A 78 -0.89 42.46 40.17
CA GLY A 78 -0.30 41.95 38.93
C GLY A 78 -0.98 40.69 38.37
N ALA A 79 -0.23 39.60 38.23
CA ALA A 79 -0.71 38.32 37.70
C ALA A 79 -1.83 37.63 38.53
N TYR A 80 -2.10 38.10 39.76
CA TYR A 80 -3.06 37.51 40.69
C TYR A 80 -4.37 38.31 40.84
N LYS A 81 -4.62 39.33 40.00
CA LYS A 81 -5.85 40.17 40.07
C LYS A 81 -7.15 39.35 40.20
N TRP A 82 -7.26 38.27 39.44
CA TRP A 82 -8.47 37.44 39.41
C TRP A 82 -8.67 36.63 40.70
N VAL A 83 -7.62 36.44 41.51
CA VAL A 83 -7.71 35.72 42.79
C VAL A 83 -8.54 36.51 43.80
N ILE A 84 -8.58 37.85 43.73
CA ILE A 84 -9.33 38.70 44.67
C ILE A 84 -10.83 38.40 44.60
N TYR A 85 -11.40 38.37 43.39
CA TYR A 85 -12.79 38.00 43.18
C TYR A 85 -13.09 36.57 43.66
N LEU A 86 -12.11 35.69 43.56
CA LEU A 86 -12.25 34.29 43.95
C LEU A 86 -12.15 34.05 45.46
N VAL A 87 -11.37 34.86 46.17
CA VAL A 87 -11.25 34.82 47.64
C VAL A 87 -12.57 35.22 48.30
N CYS A 88 -13.25 36.23 47.74
CA CYS A 88 -14.53 36.74 48.25
C CYS A 88 -15.74 35.86 47.88
N ASN A 89 -15.61 34.96 46.89
CA ASN A 89 -16.70 34.09 46.49
C ASN A 89 -16.86 32.89 47.45
N ASN A 90 -18.10 32.48 47.72
CA ASN A 90 -18.44 31.34 48.57
C ASN A 90 -18.57 30.03 47.80
N SER A 91 -18.65 30.06 46.47
CA SER A 91 -18.81 28.86 45.66
C SER A 91 -17.52 28.02 45.63
N ARG A 92 -17.63 26.74 46.00
CA ARG A 92 -16.47 25.80 46.00
C ARG A 92 -16.03 25.44 44.57
N LEU A 93 -16.98 25.42 43.63
CA LEU A 93 -16.72 25.07 42.23
C LEU A 93 -15.86 26.12 41.53
N GLU A 94 -16.14 27.41 41.73
CA GLU A 94 -15.32 28.47 41.14
C GLU A 94 -13.90 28.45 41.71
N LYS A 95 -13.74 28.15 43.00
CA LYS A 95 -12.41 28.02 43.64
C LYS A 95 -11.57 26.91 43.05
N ILE A 96 -12.19 25.89 42.44
CA ILE A 96 -11.48 24.78 41.79
C ILE A 96 -11.29 25.05 40.30
N LEU A 97 -12.33 25.54 39.61
CA LEU A 97 -12.33 25.68 38.15
C LEU A 97 -11.50 26.88 37.68
N MET A 98 -11.51 28.01 38.39
CA MET A 98 -10.78 29.20 37.97
C MET A 98 -9.26 29.04 37.99
N PRO A 99 -8.64 28.43 39.02
CA PRO A 99 -7.21 28.13 38.98
C PRO A 99 -6.82 27.17 37.85
N ILE A 100 -7.67 26.17 37.56
CA ILE A 100 -7.46 25.25 36.42
C ILE A 100 -7.55 26.02 35.10
N PHE A 101 -8.53 26.91 34.96
CA PHE A 101 -8.70 27.77 33.79
C PHE A 101 -7.49 28.70 33.59
N TRP A 102 -7.02 29.35 34.65
CA TRP A 102 -5.82 30.20 34.59
C TRP A 102 -4.58 29.41 34.19
N GLY A 103 -4.37 28.22 34.77
CA GLY A 103 -3.26 27.33 34.42
C GLY A 103 -3.34 26.82 32.98
N LEU A 104 -4.56 26.57 32.47
CA LEU A 104 -4.79 26.22 31.07
C LEU A 104 -4.45 27.39 30.14
N MET A 105 -4.91 28.60 30.44
CA MET A 105 -4.69 29.80 29.62
C MET A 105 -3.21 30.19 29.55
N THR A 106 -2.52 30.23 30.69
CA THR A 106 -1.11 30.64 30.77
C THR A 106 -0.18 29.62 30.11
N MET A 107 -0.40 28.32 30.35
CA MET A 107 0.41 27.27 29.73
C MET A 107 0.12 27.06 28.24
N SER A 108 -1.02 27.55 27.73
CA SER A 108 -1.32 27.53 26.29
C SER A 108 -0.88 28.80 25.57
N THR A 109 -0.19 29.73 26.25
CA THR A 109 0.32 31.00 25.70
C THR A 109 -0.78 32.02 25.35
N PHE A 110 -2.00 31.82 25.85
CA PHE A 110 -3.15 32.73 25.65
C PHE A 110 -3.32 33.75 26.79
N GLY A 111 -2.54 33.64 27.86
CA GLY A 111 -2.69 34.50 29.04
C GLY A 111 -2.04 35.87 28.87
N ASN A 112 -2.82 36.95 29.03
CA ASN A 112 -2.30 38.29 29.28
C ASN A 112 -1.86 38.38 30.74
N LEU A 113 -0.55 38.43 30.98
CA LEU A 113 0.02 38.56 32.32
C LEU A 113 0.57 39.98 32.49
N GLU A 114 0.11 40.65 33.53
CA GLU A 114 0.69 41.92 33.95
C GLU A 114 1.91 41.70 34.84
N SER A 115 2.90 42.59 34.75
CA SER A 115 4.14 42.51 35.51
C SER A 115 3.87 42.61 37.02
N THR A 116 4.44 41.70 37.81
CA THR A 116 4.41 41.72 39.28
C THR A 116 5.68 42.35 39.83
N ALA A 117 5.56 43.16 40.89
CA ALA A 117 6.70 43.86 41.50
C ALA A 117 7.65 42.97 42.32
N GLU A 118 7.26 41.74 42.68
CA GLU A 118 8.08 40.84 43.50
C GLU A 118 8.91 39.84 42.67
N TRP A 119 10.18 39.68 43.08
CA TRP A 119 11.15 38.80 42.40
C TRP A 119 10.73 37.32 42.36
N LEU A 120 10.14 36.79 43.45
CA LEU A 120 9.70 35.39 43.52
C LEU A 120 8.50 35.11 42.61
N GLU A 121 7.55 36.03 42.55
CA GLU A 121 6.36 35.92 41.69
C GLU A 121 6.77 35.98 40.21
N SER A 122 7.68 36.90 39.87
CA SER A 122 8.23 37.03 38.52
C SER A 122 8.96 35.77 38.06
N PHE A 123 9.78 35.15 38.93
CA PHE A 123 10.46 33.90 38.59
C PHE A 123 9.49 32.73 38.37
N PHE A 124 8.44 32.62 39.20
CA PHE A 124 7.38 31.62 39.02
C PHE A 124 6.66 31.80 37.67
N VAL A 125 6.28 33.04 37.32
CA VAL A 125 5.62 33.35 36.04
C VAL A 125 6.52 32.99 34.85
N ILE A 126 7.83 33.29 34.91
CA ILE A 126 8.79 32.91 33.87
C ILE A 126 8.87 31.39 33.71
N ILE A 127 8.92 30.62 34.80
CA ILE A 127 8.93 29.14 34.73
C ILE A 127 7.64 28.60 34.10
N VAL A 128 6.49 29.13 34.49
CA VAL A 128 5.19 28.69 33.96
C VAL A 128 5.08 29.02 32.47
N LEU A 129 5.53 30.21 32.04
CA LEU A 129 5.54 30.62 30.64
C LEU A 129 6.50 29.79 29.79
N THR A 130 7.74 29.61 30.23
CA THR A 130 8.75 28.83 29.52
C THR A 130 8.34 27.36 29.41
N SER A 131 7.83 26.75 30.47
CA SER A 131 7.31 25.39 30.43
C SER A 131 6.06 25.25 29.55
N GLY A 132 5.16 26.24 29.55
CA GLY A 132 4.02 26.31 28.63
C GLY A 132 4.46 26.32 27.17
N LEU A 133 5.42 27.19 26.82
CA LEU A 133 5.99 27.29 25.48
C LEU A 133 6.63 25.97 25.04
N LEU A 134 7.42 25.33 25.92
CA LEU A 134 8.02 24.02 25.64
C LEU A 134 6.97 22.93 25.39
N LEU A 135 5.90 22.89 26.18
CA LEU A 135 4.82 21.92 26.00
C LEU A 135 4.05 22.14 24.69
N VAL A 136 3.73 23.38 24.35
CA VAL A 136 3.03 23.70 23.10
C VAL A 136 3.90 23.39 21.88
N THR A 137 5.18 23.76 21.90
CA THR A 137 6.12 23.46 20.81
C THR A 137 6.32 21.96 20.61
N MET A 138 6.48 21.19 21.69
CA MET A 138 6.53 19.72 21.63
C MET A 138 5.23 19.12 21.07
N LEU A 139 4.07 19.60 21.52
CA LEU A 139 2.78 19.12 21.02
C LEU A 139 2.63 19.38 19.51
N ILE A 140 2.95 20.59 19.06
CA ILE A 140 2.93 20.96 17.64
C ILE A 140 3.91 20.08 16.85
N GLY A 141 5.11 19.84 17.37
CA GLY A 141 6.10 18.95 16.77
C GLY A 141 5.57 17.53 16.58
N ASN A 142 5.01 16.94 17.64
CA ASN A 142 4.46 15.59 17.60
C ASN A 142 3.27 15.48 16.63
N ILE A 143 2.37 16.46 16.61
CA ILE A 143 1.24 16.51 15.66
C ILE A 143 1.76 16.59 14.23
N LYS A 144 2.78 17.42 13.94
CA LYS A 144 3.39 17.51 12.61
C LYS A 144 3.99 16.18 12.17
N VAL A 145 4.73 15.49 13.04
CA VAL A 145 5.34 14.19 12.72
C VAL A 145 4.27 13.14 12.45
N PHE A 146 3.24 13.06 13.29
CA PHE A 146 2.12 12.14 13.11
C PHE A 146 1.34 12.42 11.81
N LEU A 147 1.04 13.68 11.54
CA LEU A 147 0.34 14.08 10.34
C LEU A 147 1.18 13.76 9.10
N HIS A 148 2.47 14.09 9.11
CA HIS A 148 3.38 13.74 8.02
C HIS A 148 3.40 12.22 7.78
N ALA A 149 3.57 11.41 8.83
CA ALA A 149 3.59 9.95 8.71
C ALA A 149 2.31 9.38 8.07
N THR A 150 1.15 9.93 8.39
CA THR A 150 -0.14 9.48 7.84
C THR A 150 -0.43 10.04 6.44
N THR A 151 0.02 11.26 6.12
CA THR A 151 -0.31 11.92 4.84
C THR A 151 0.72 11.73 3.74
N THR A 152 1.96 11.31 4.04
CA THR A 152 3.06 11.23 3.06
C THR A 152 2.67 10.42 1.83
N LYS A 153 2.11 9.22 2.00
CA LYS A 153 1.72 8.35 0.88
C LYS A 153 0.63 8.97 0.01
N LYS A 154 -0.38 9.57 0.64
CA LYS A 154 -1.48 10.26 -0.06
C LYS A 154 -0.96 11.48 -0.84
N GLN A 155 -0.08 12.27 -0.22
CA GLN A 155 0.54 13.43 -0.87
C GLN A 155 1.44 13.01 -2.04
N ALA A 156 2.21 11.94 -1.90
CA ALA A 156 3.03 11.38 -2.98
C ALA A 156 2.16 10.96 -4.18
N MET A 157 1.05 10.25 -3.94
CA MET A 157 0.09 9.89 -4.99
C MET A 157 -0.52 11.13 -5.66
N GLN A 158 -0.94 12.13 -4.88
CA GLN A 158 -1.50 13.36 -5.42
C GLN A 158 -0.48 14.15 -6.25
N LEU A 159 0.78 14.19 -5.84
CA LEU A 159 1.85 14.82 -6.60
C LEU A 159 2.10 14.07 -7.93
N ARG A 160 2.20 12.74 -7.88
CA ARG A 160 2.34 11.89 -9.06
C ARG A 160 1.20 12.09 -10.05
N MET A 161 -0.05 12.07 -9.59
CA MET A 161 -1.23 12.30 -10.43
C MET A 161 -1.21 13.71 -11.06
N ARG A 162 -0.82 14.75 -10.31
CA ARG A 162 -0.66 16.11 -10.86
C ARG A 162 0.42 16.18 -11.94
N ASN A 163 1.56 15.52 -11.73
CA ASN A 163 2.66 15.48 -12.69
C ASN A 163 2.24 14.77 -13.99
N ILE A 164 1.57 13.62 -13.87
CA ILE A 164 1.04 12.88 -15.01
C ILE A 164 0.00 13.73 -15.77
N GLU A 165 -0.93 14.37 -15.06
CA GLU A 165 -1.95 15.23 -15.67
C GLU A 165 -1.34 16.43 -16.40
N TRP A 166 -0.30 17.05 -15.83
CA TRP A 166 0.45 18.11 -16.50
C TRP A 166 1.15 17.60 -17.76
N TRP A 167 1.83 16.44 -17.67
CA TRP A 167 2.53 15.82 -18.80
C TRP A 167 1.55 15.45 -19.93
N MET A 168 0.40 14.87 -19.61
CA MET A 168 -0.65 14.52 -20.58
C MET A 168 -1.22 15.74 -21.28
N ARG A 169 -1.38 16.86 -20.56
CA ARG A 169 -1.80 18.15 -21.13
C ARG A 169 -0.72 18.71 -22.06
N LYS A 170 0.55 18.69 -21.63
CA LYS A 170 1.68 19.19 -22.44
C LYS A 170 1.85 18.40 -23.75
N ARG A 171 1.62 17.08 -23.72
CA ARG A 171 1.68 16.20 -24.89
C ARG A 171 0.39 16.15 -25.73
N LYS A 172 -0.66 16.90 -25.34
CA LYS A 172 -1.95 16.97 -26.05
C LYS A 172 -2.58 15.58 -26.33
N LEU A 173 -2.55 14.69 -25.34
CA LEU A 173 -3.15 13.35 -25.50
C LEU A 173 -4.67 13.42 -25.74
N PRO A 174 -5.24 12.50 -26.53
CA PRO A 174 -6.68 12.41 -26.75
C PRO A 174 -7.42 12.06 -25.44
N PRO A 175 -8.70 12.48 -25.29
CA PRO A 175 -9.44 12.33 -24.04
C PRO A 175 -9.60 10.86 -23.61
N GLY A 176 -9.82 9.95 -24.56
CA GLY A 176 -9.89 8.51 -24.27
C GLY A 176 -8.60 7.93 -23.68
N LEU A 177 -7.44 8.36 -24.19
CA LEU A 177 -6.15 7.91 -23.66
C LEU A 177 -5.86 8.51 -22.27
N LYS A 178 -6.23 9.78 -22.05
CA LYS A 178 -6.12 10.42 -20.73
C LYS A 178 -6.93 9.66 -19.68
N GLN A 179 -8.17 9.29 -19.99
CA GLN A 179 -9.02 8.54 -19.08
C GLN A 179 -8.46 7.14 -18.80
N ARG A 180 -7.92 6.46 -19.82
CA ARG A 180 -7.23 5.17 -19.64
C ARG A 180 -6.02 5.28 -18.71
N VAL A 181 -5.16 6.28 -18.88
CA VAL A 181 -3.99 6.52 -18.00
C VAL A 181 -4.42 6.84 -16.57
N ARG A 182 -5.46 7.67 -16.38
CA ARG A 182 -6.01 7.96 -15.04
C ARG A 182 -6.52 6.69 -14.38
N ASN A 183 -7.33 5.90 -15.09
CA ASN A 183 -7.84 4.63 -14.58
C ASN A 183 -6.70 3.68 -14.19
N TYR A 184 -5.64 3.63 -15.00
CA TYR A 184 -4.46 2.83 -14.70
C TYR A 184 -3.79 3.23 -13.40
N GLU A 185 -3.49 4.51 -13.22
CA GLU A 185 -2.83 5.00 -12.00
C GLU A 185 -3.72 4.80 -10.75
N TRP A 186 -5.03 4.99 -10.87
CA TRP A 186 -5.97 4.74 -9.77
C TRP A 186 -6.05 3.28 -9.36
N GLN A 187 -6.18 2.37 -10.33
CA GLN A 187 -6.26 0.94 -10.07
C GLN A 187 -4.93 0.39 -9.55
N ARG A 188 -3.80 0.80 -10.14
CA ARG A 188 -2.46 0.47 -9.66
C ARG A 188 -2.26 0.91 -8.20
N TRP A 189 -2.71 2.12 -7.85
CA TRP A 189 -2.67 2.60 -6.47
C TRP A 189 -3.57 1.80 -5.53
N ALA A 190 -4.77 1.42 -5.98
CA ALA A 190 -5.68 0.61 -5.18
C ALA A 190 -5.13 -0.80 -4.91
N ALA A 191 -4.48 -1.42 -5.90
CA ALA A 191 -3.87 -2.75 -5.78
C ALA A 191 -2.61 -2.73 -4.90
N MET A 192 -1.65 -1.85 -5.19
CA MET A 192 -0.34 -1.87 -4.53
C MET A 192 -0.17 -0.89 -3.36
N ARG A 193 -1.14 0.00 -3.11
CA ARG A 193 -1.05 1.10 -2.12
C ARG A 193 0.22 1.97 -2.25
N GLY A 194 0.75 2.06 -3.47
CA GLY A 194 1.95 2.83 -3.78
C GLY A 194 3.28 2.14 -3.49
N VAL A 195 3.27 0.83 -3.21
CA VAL A 195 4.48 0.04 -3.11
C VAL A 195 4.89 -0.42 -4.51
N ASP A 196 6.12 -0.16 -4.92
CA ASP A 196 6.68 -0.72 -6.14
C ASP A 196 7.68 -1.82 -5.73
N GLU A 197 7.37 -3.08 -6.03
CA GLU A 197 8.18 -4.23 -5.59
C GLU A 197 9.63 -4.10 -6.05
N CYS A 198 9.84 -3.62 -7.29
CA CYS A 198 11.16 -3.39 -7.85
C CYS A 198 11.92 -2.29 -7.10
N GLU A 199 11.23 -1.25 -6.62
CA GLU A 199 11.84 -0.18 -5.84
C GLU A 199 12.19 -0.65 -4.41
N MET A 200 11.33 -1.47 -3.81
CA MET A 200 11.56 -2.05 -2.47
C MET A 200 12.83 -2.88 -2.40
N ILE A 201 13.10 -3.68 -3.44
CA ILE A 201 14.28 -4.55 -3.48
C ILE A 201 15.50 -3.88 -4.11
N ARG A 202 15.38 -2.67 -4.68
CA ARG A 202 16.45 -2.01 -5.45
C ARG A 202 17.74 -1.82 -4.65
N ASN A 203 17.60 -1.47 -3.37
CA ASN A 203 18.72 -1.17 -2.48
C ASN A 203 19.32 -2.41 -1.81
N LEU A 204 18.73 -3.60 -2.01
CA LEU A 204 19.25 -4.84 -1.47
C LEU A 204 20.44 -5.35 -2.32
N PRO A 205 21.40 -6.07 -1.71
CA PRO A 205 22.46 -6.75 -2.45
C PRO A 205 21.88 -7.69 -3.52
N GLU A 206 22.61 -7.87 -4.62
CA GLU A 206 22.13 -8.65 -5.77
C GLU A 206 21.76 -10.08 -5.41
N GLY A 207 22.54 -10.75 -4.54
CA GLY A 207 22.23 -12.11 -4.09
C GLY A 207 20.85 -12.20 -3.43
N LEU A 208 20.57 -11.32 -2.46
CA LEU A 208 19.28 -11.32 -1.76
C LEU A 208 18.11 -10.96 -2.70
N ARG A 209 18.34 -10.08 -3.68
CA ARG A 209 17.34 -9.79 -4.72
C ARG A 209 17.00 -11.03 -5.54
N ARG A 210 17.99 -11.83 -5.91
CA ARG A 210 17.80 -13.08 -6.65
C ARG A 210 17.02 -14.09 -5.82
N ASP A 211 17.39 -14.26 -4.55
CA ASP A 211 16.70 -15.19 -3.64
C ASP A 211 15.22 -14.82 -3.46
N ILE A 212 14.93 -13.51 -3.28
CA ILE A 212 13.55 -13.01 -3.17
C ILE A 212 12.78 -13.28 -4.47
N LYS A 213 13.35 -12.94 -5.63
CA LYS A 213 12.70 -13.21 -6.92
C LYS A 213 12.43 -14.69 -7.08
N TYR A 214 13.44 -15.53 -6.86
CA TYR A 214 13.34 -16.99 -6.96
C TYR A 214 12.19 -17.51 -6.11
N HIS A 215 12.10 -17.11 -4.84
CA HIS A 215 11.01 -17.51 -3.96
C HIS A 215 9.62 -17.08 -4.48
N LEU A 216 9.50 -15.91 -5.12
CA LEU A 216 8.22 -15.39 -5.62
C LEU A 216 7.78 -16.02 -6.96
N CYS A 217 8.72 -16.37 -7.85
CA CYS A 217 8.39 -16.86 -9.20
C CYS A 217 8.53 -18.38 -9.39
N LEU A 218 9.26 -19.10 -8.54
CA LEU A 218 9.61 -20.50 -8.77
C LEU A 218 8.38 -21.37 -9.04
N ASP A 219 7.36 -21.26 -8.20
CA ASP A 219 6.16 -22.09 -8.28
C ASP A 219 5.37 -21.83 -9.57
N LEU A 220 5.41 -20.60 -10.06
CA LEU A 220 4.75 -20.18 -11.31
C LEU A 220 5.54 -20.62 -12.54
N VAL A 221 6.86 -20.49 -12.50
CA VAL A 221 7.74 -20.94 -13.59
C VAL A 221 7.67 -22.47 -13.73
N LYS A 222 7.59 -23.21 -12.61
CA LYS A 222 7.42 -24.68 -12.61
C LYS A 222 6.08 -25.16 -13.15
N GLN A 223 5.08 -24.28 -13.33
CA GLN A 223 3.82 -24.65 -14.00
C GLN A 223 4.03 -24.96 -15.48
N VAL A 224 5.12 -24.48 -16.09
CA VAL A 224 5.46 -24.80 -17.47
C VAL A 224 6.12 -26.19 -17.51
N PRO A 225 5.52 -27.19 -18.19
CA PRO A 225 6.04 -28.56 -18.24
C PRO A 225 7.49 -28.69 -18.74
N LEU A 226 7.94 -27.73 -19.54
CA LEU A 226 9.32 -27.66 -20.01
C LEU A 226 10.29 -27.25 -18.89
N PHE A 227 9.93 -26.25 -18.08
CA PHE A 227 10.79 -25.70 -17.02
C PHE A 227 10.80 -26.58 -15.77
N GLN A 228 9.70 -27.30 -15.49
CA GLN A 228 9.59 -28.21 -14.34
C GLN A 228 10.74 -29.23 -14.23
N HIS A 229 11.29 -29.64 -15.36
CA HIS A 229 12.31 -30.69 -15.44
C HIS A 229 13.73 -30.16 -15.62
N MET A 230 13.91 -28.84 -15.62
CA MET A 230 15.23 -28.20 -15.74
C MET A 230 15.94 -28.14 -14.39
N ASP A 231 17.26 -28.03 -14.44
CA ASP A 231 18.10 -27.93 -13.24
C ASP A 231 17.86 -26.60 -12.50
N ASP A 232 18.06 -26.59 -11.19
CA ASP A 232 17.80 -25.42 -10.33
C ASP A 232 18.59 -24.19 -10.78
N LEU A 233 19.81 -24.37 -11.29
CA LEU A 233 20.63 -23.28 -11.85
C LEU A 233 19.92 -22.57 -13.02
N VAL A 234 19.25 -23.33 -13.88
CA VAL A 234 18.51 -22.78 -15.03
C VAL A 234 17.26 -22.07 -14.54
N LEU A 235 16.54 -22.67 -13.58
CA LEU A 235 15.37 -22.06 -12.96
C LEU A 235 15.70 -20.74 -12.27
N GLU A 236 16.82 -20.66 -11.55
CA GLU A 236 17.32 -19.44 -10.92
C GLU A 236 17.59 -18.34 -11.96
N ASN A 237 18.24 -18.71 -13.08
CA ASN A 237 18.48 -17.79 -14.19
C ASN A 237 17.20 -17.32 -14.88
N ILE A 238 16.19 -18.19 -15.03
CA ILE A 238 14.87 -17.79 -15.55
C ILE A 238 14.23 -16.80 -14.58
N CYS A 239 14.20 -17.14 -13.29
CA CYS A 239 13.56 -16.34 -12.25
C CYS A 239 14.20 -14.96 -12.06
N ASP A 240 15.51 -14.81 -12.24
CA ASP A 240 16.14 -13.47 -12.18
C ASP A 240 15.72 -12.57 -13.36
N ARG A 241 15.37 -13.15 -14.51
CA ARG A 241 14.99 -12.43 -15.74
C ARG A 241 13.52 -12.03 -15.80
N VAL A 242 12.70 -12.64 -14.96
CA VAL A 242 11.28 -12.33 -14.85
C VAL A 242 11.07 -10.90 -14.33
N LYS A 243 10.12 -10.18 -14.96
CA LYS A 243 9.72 -8.81 -14.58
C LYS A 243 8.29 -8.82 -14.02
N SER A 244 8.05 -8.10 -12.93
CA SER A 244 6.70 -7.88 -12.40
C SER A 244 5.92 -6.92 -13.31
N LEU A 245 4.69 -7.28 -13.68
CA LEU A 245 3.80 -6.56 -14.57
C LEU A 245 2.41 -6.45 -13.94
N ILE A 246 1.76 -5.30 -14.17
CA ILE A 246 0.42 -5.03 -13.67
C ILE A 246 -0.42 -4.51 -14.80
N PHE A 247 -1.56 -5.18 -15.02
CA PHE A 247 -2.52 -4.79 -16.03
C PHE A 247 -3.84 -4.40 -15.40
N THR A 248 -4.48 -3.40 -15.98
CA THR A 248 -5.71 -2.80 -15.47
C THR A 248 -6.92 -3.48 -16.05
N LYS A 249 -8.04 -3.48 -15.34
CA LYS A 249 -9.28 -4.10 -15.81
C LYS A 249 -9.70 -3.57 -17.19
N GLY A 250 -9.99 -4.48 -18.13
CA GLY A 250 -10.45 -4.17 -19.48
C GLY A 250 -9.33 -3.83 -20.47
N GLU A 251 -8.07 -3.98 -20.06
CA GLU A 251 -6.91 -3.80 -20.91
C GLU A 251 -6.67 -5.05 -21.78
N THR A 252 -6.48 -4.83 -23.08
CA THR A 252 -6.08 -5.87 -24.03
C THR A 252 -4.57 -6.00 -24.02
N ILE A 253 -4.07 -7.16 -23.59
CA ILE A 253 -2.64 -7.46 -23.49
C ILE A 253 -2.07 -7.79 -24.87
N SER A 254 -2.73 -8.68 -25.60
CA SER A 254 -2.37 -9.08 -26.97
C SER A 254 -3.64 -9.38 -27.75
N ARG A 255 -3.61 -9.15 -29.07
CA ARG A 255 -4.67 -9.60 -29.98
C ARG A 255 -4.22 -10.84 -30.74
N GLU A 256 -5.18 -11.64 -31.17
CA GLU A 256 -4.92 -12.77 -32.05
C GLU A 256 -4.16 -12.29 -33.30
N GLY A 257 -3.03 -12.91 -33.59
CA GLY A 257 -2.13 -12.52 -34.70
C GLY A 257 -1.02 -11.53 -34.34
N ASP A 258 -1.09 -10.84 -33.20
CA ASP A 258 -0.02 -9.94 -32.75
C ASP A 258 1.26 -10.74 -32.42
N PRO A 259 2.48 -10.18 -32.62
CA PRO A 259 3.71 -10.86 -32.24
C PRO A 259 3.79 -11.05 -30.72
N VAL A 260 3.99 -12.29 -30.27
CA VAL A 260 4.16 -12.62 -28.84
C VAL A 260 5.53 -12.11 -28.38
N GLN A 261 5.54 -11.12 -27.50
CA GLN A 261 6.78 -10.50 -26.99
C GLN A 261 7.27 -11.11 -25.69
N ARG A 262 6.38 -11.73 -24.90
CA ARG A 262 6.69 -12.25 -23.57
C ARG A 262 5.77 -13.40 -23.18
N MET A 263 6.29 -14.32 -22.38
CA MET A 263 5.50 -15.28 -21.63
C MET A 263 4.95 -14.58 -20.38
N LEU A 264 3.69 -14.84 -20.03
CA LEU A 264 3.03 -14.25 -18.87
C LEU A 264 2.64 -15.35 -17.90
N PHE A 265 2.97 -15.17 -16.61
CA PHE A 265 2.57 -16.03 -15.51
C PHE A 265 1.61 -15.25 -14.61
N VAL A 266 0.37 -15.72 -14.47
CA VAL A 266 -0.65 -15.02 -13.70
C VAL A 266 -0.44 -15.28 -12.21
N VAL A 267 -0.15 -14.23 -11.44
CA VAL A 267 0.00 -14.29 -9.98
C VAL A 267 -1.36 -14.07 -9.32
N ARG A 268 -2.07 -13.02 -9.75
CA ARG A 268 -3.39 -12.65 -9.24
C ARG A 268 -4.30 -12.10 -10.33
N GLY A 269 -5.59 -12.31 -10.16
CA GLY A 269 -6.65 -11.88 -11.06
C GLY A 269 -6.85 -12.86 -12.22
N HIS A 270 -7.73 -12.47 -13.16
CA HIS A 270 -8.17 -13.35 -14.24
C HIS A 270 -8.05 -12.67 -15.60
N LEU A 271 -7.52 -13.43 -16.56
CA LEU A 271 -7.46 -13.06 -17.97
C LEU A 271 -8.48 -13.88 -18.76
N GLN A 272 -9.13 -13.23 -19.71
CA GLN A 272 -9.97 -13.85 -20.72
C GLN A 272 -9.14 -14.03 -21.99
N SER A 273 -8.97 -15.27 -22.43
CA SER A 273 -8.41 -15.60 -23.73
C SER A 273 -9.56 -15.92 -24.68
N SER A 274 -9.60 -15.23 -25.82
CA SER A 274 -10.63 -15.40 -26.83
C SER A 274 -10.01 -15.68 -28.20
N GLN A 275 -10.55 -16.67 -28.90
CA GLN A 275 -10.11 -17.07 -30.23
C GLN A 275 -11.31 -17.11 -31.18
N VAL A 276 -11.15 -16.60 -32.40
CA VAL A 276 -12.19 -16.67 -33.42
C VAL A 276 -12.02 -17.94 -34.23
N LEU A 277 -12.96 -18.89 -34.12
CA LEU A 277 -12.95 -20.11 -34.91
C LEU A 277 -13.35 -19.80 -36.37
N ARG A 278 -13.02 -20.73 -37.27
CA ARG A 278 -13.36 -20.64 -38.71
C ARG A 278 -14.85 -20.48 -38.98
N ASP A 279 -15.69 -20.98 -38.07
CA ASP A 279 -17.16 -20.92 -38.18
C ASP A 279 -17.73 -19.58 -37.64
N GLY A 280 -16.88 -18.61 -37.31
CA GLY A 280 -17.27 -17.31 -36.73
C GLY A 280 -17.61 -17.37 -35.24
N VAL A 281 -17.63 -18.56 -34.64
CA VAL A 281 -17.87 -18.77 -33.21
C VAL A 281 -16.64 -18.33 -32.42
N LYS A 282 -16.84 -17.49 -31.39
CA LYS A 282 -15.78 -17.09 -30.47
C LYS A 282 -15.65 -18.13 -29.36
N SER A 283 -14.53 -18.84 -29.31
CA SER A 283 -14.16 -19.65 -28.14
C SER A 283 -13.51 -18.76 -27.10
N CYS A 284 -13.87 -18.97 -25.84
CA CYS A 284 -13.39 -18.19 -24.73
C CYS A 284 -12.92 -19.13 -23.61
N CYS A 285 -11.72 -18.91 -23.10
CA CYS A 285 -11.23 -19.56 -21.89
C CYS A 285 -10.76 -18.53 -20.86
N MET A 286 -10.80 -18.92 -19.60
CA MET A 286 -10.39 -18.09 -18.47
C MET A 286 -9.05 -18.61 -17.94
N LEU A 287 -8.08 -17.72 -17.82
CA LEU A 287 -6.76 -17.98 -17.24
C LEU A 287 -6.74 -17.32 -15.86
N GLY A 288 -6.67 -18.15 -14.82
CA GLY A 288 -6.58 -17.70 -13.43
C GLY A 288 -5.15 -17.74 -12.90
N PRO A 289 -4.98 -17.51 -11.58
CA PRO A 289 -3.71 -17.64 -10.88
C PRO A 289 -3.07 -19.02 -11.09
N GLY A 290 -1.77 -19.05 -11.38
CA GLY A 290 -1.03 -20.29 -11.67
C GLY A 290 -1.07 -20.70 -13.15
N ASN A 291 -1.97 -20.15 -13.96
CA ASN A 291 -1.92 -20.35 -15.41
C ASN A 291 -0.89 -19.41 -16.06
N PHE A 292 -0.42 -19.80 -17.24
CA PHE A 292 0.49 -19.00 -18.06
C PHE A 292 -0.02 -18.85 -19.49
N SER A 293 0.55 -17.89 -20.22
CA SER A 293 0.31 -17.64 -21.64
C SER A 293 1.60 -17.27 -22.35
N GLY A 294 1.64 -17.35 -23.69
CA GLY A 294 2.83 -17.06 -24.50
C GLY A 294 3.73 -18.27 -24.76
N ASP A 295 3.24 -19.49 -24.58
CA ASP A 295 4.00 -20.73 -24.79
C ASP A 295 4.40 -20.97 -26.26
N GLU A 296 3.84 -20.18 -27.18
CA GLU A 296 4.29 -20.06 -28.55
C GLU A 296 5.78 -19.69 -28.64
N LEU A 297 6.30 -18.94 -27.66
CA LEU A 297 7.73 -18.59 -27.58
C LEU A 297 8.62 -19.81 -27.37
N LEU A 298 8.17 -20.82 -26.62
CA LEU A 298 8.91 -22.06 -26.47
C LEU A 298 9.00 -22.80 -27.81
N SER A 299 7.88 -22.86 -28.52
CA SER A 299 7.81 -23.48 -29.85
C SER A 299 8.72 -22.76 -30.87
N TRP A 300 8.80 -21.43 -30.75
CA TRP A 300 9.66 -20.57 -31.57
C TRP A 300 11.16 -20.81 -31.30
N CYS A 301 11.58 -20.82 -30.04
CA CYS A 301 12.99 -21.05 -29.68
C CYS A 301 13.49 -22.46 -30.08
N LEU A 302 12.61 -23.46 -30.03
CA LEU A 302 12.92 -24.85 -30.38
C LEU A 302 12.80 -25.14 -31.89
N ARG A 303 12.36 -24.18 -32.71
CA ARG A 303 12.21 -24.37 -34.16
C ARG A 303 13.56 -24.45 -34.86
N ARG A 304 13.65 -25.32 -35.87
CA ARG A 304 14.79 -25.49 -36.79
C ARG A 304 14.30 -25.52 -38.25
N PRO A 305 14.89 -24.75 -39.19
CA PRO A 305 15.82 -23.65 -38.95
C PRO A 305 15.18 -22.54 -38.11
N PHE A 306 16.01 -21.79 -37.37
CA PHE A 306 15.52 -20.71 -36.52
C PHE A 306 15.08 -19.52 -37.38
N ILE A 307 13.97 -18.88 -37.01
CA ILE A 307 13.41 -17.72 -37.69
C ILE A 307 13.34 -16.59 -36.66
N GLU A 308 13.98 -15.45 -36.92
CA GLU A 308 14.01 -14.34 -35.95
C GLU A 308 12.64 -13.66 -35.73
N ARG A 309 11.72 -13.81 -36.68
CA ARG A 309 10.35 -13.28 -36.56
C ARG A 309 9.61 -13.96 -35.40
N LEU A 310 9.09 -13.14 -34.48
CA LEU A 310 8.28 -13.60 -33.35
C LEU A 310 7.01 -14.35 -33.81
N PRO A 311 6.59 -15.37 -33.05
CA PRO A 311 5.37 -16.11 -33.36
C PRO A 311 4.13 -15.22 -33.17
N PRO A 312 3.07 -15.41 -33.96
CA PRO A 312 1.80 -14.74 -33.75
C PRO A 312 1.07 -15.32 -32.52
N SER A 313 0.36 -14.47 -31.78
CA SER A 313 -0.47 -14.84 -30.64
C SER A 313 -1.64 -15.70 -31.11
N SER A 314 -1.84 -16.84 -30.44
CA SER A 314 -2.94 -17.78 -30.76
C SER A 314 -4.33 -17.25 -30.38
N SER A 315 -4.40 -16.29 -29.46
CA SER A 315 -5.65 -15.75 -28.94
C SER A 315 -5.52 -14.26 -28.56
N THR A 316 -6.66 -13.61 -28.39
CA THR A 316 -6.77 -12.27 -27.84
C THR A 316 -6.91 -12.35 -26.33
N LEU A 317 -5.97 -11.74 -25.60
CA LEU A 317 -5.92 -11.70 -24.14
C LEU A 317 -6.45 -10.37 -23.61
N ILE A 318 -7.50 -10.43 -22.79
CA ILE A 318 -8.13 -9.27 -22.15
C ILE A 318 -8.19 -9.50 -20.64
N THR A 319 -7.91 -8.49 -19.86
CA THR A 319 -8.00 -8.52 -18.40
C THR A 319 -9.44 -8.30 -17.94
N LEU A 320 -9.96 -9.16 -17.05
CA LEU A 320 -11.28 -8.97 -16.45
C LEU A 320 -11.22 -8.18 -15.13
N GLU A 321 -10.09 -8.27 -14.45
CA GLU A 321 -9.80 -7.66 -13.16
C GLU A 321 -8.42 -7.01 -13.23
N THR A 322 -8.03 -6.27 -12.18
CA THR A 322 -6.63 -5.85 -12.05
C THR A 322 -5.78 -7.10 -11.87
N THR A 323 -4.91 -7.38 -12.84
CA THR A 323 -4.11 -8.61 -12.85
C THR A 323 -2.64 -8.29 -12.59
N GLU A 324 -2.07 -9.05 -11.66
CA GLU A 324 -0.64 -9.04 -11.36
C GLU A 324 -0.04 -10.28 -12.03
N ALA A 325 0.98 -10.06 -12.84
CA ALA A 325 1.59 -11.12 -13.62
C ALA A 325 3.10 -10.93 -13.68
N PHE A 326 3.81 -12.04 -13.80
CA PHE A 326 5.23 -12.05 -14.11
C PHE A 326 5.43 -12.23 -15.62
N GLY A 327 6.29 -11.42 -16.22
CA GLY A 327 6.62 -11.46 -17.64
C GLY A 327 8.05 -11.91 -17.89
N LEU A 328 8.25 -12.89 -18.77
CA LEU A 328 9.55 -13.31 -19.29
C LEU A 328 9.63 -12.93 -20.77
N GLU A 329 10.53 -12.02 -21.13
CA GLU A 329 10.63 -11.49 -22.51
C GLU A 329 11.15 -12.56 -23.49
N ALA A 330 10.78 -12.47 -24.76
CA ALA A 330 11.17 -13.41 -25.80
C ALA A 330 12.70 -13.54 -25.93
N GLU A 331 13.43 -12.43 -25.75
CA GLU A 331 14.90 -12.41 -25.75
C GLU A 331 15.50 -13.24 -24.62
N ASP A 332 14.90 -13.17 -23.43
CA ASP A 332 15.32 -13.94 -22.26
C ASP A 332 15.01 -15.44 -22.45
N VAL A 333 13.86 -15.80 -23.03
CA VAL A 333 13.55 -17.20 -23.38
C VAL A 333 14.54 -17.74 -24.42
N LYS A 334 14.87 -16.93 -25.44
CA LYS A 334 15.90 -17.27 -26.44
C LYS A 334 17.25 -17.47 -25.78
N TYR A 335 17.65 -16.57 -24.88
CA TYR A 335 18.91 -16.71 -24.13
C TYR A 335 18.95 -18.02 -23.35
N VAL A 336 17.91 -18.32 -22.56
CA VAL A 336 17.87 -19.54 -21.74
C VAL A 336 17.98 -20.79 -22.59
N THR A 337 17.21 -20.87 -23.68
CA THR A 337 17.21 -22.04 -24.58
C THR A 337 18.50 -22.20 -25.38
N GLN A 338 19.23 -21.11 -25.65
CA GLN A 338 20.50 -21.15 -26.39
C GLN A 338 21.72 -21.35 -25.48
N HIS A 339 21.70 -20.78 -24.27
CA HIS A 339 22.80 -20.83 -23.32
C HIS A 339 22.80 -22.15 -22.54
N PHE A 340 21.64 -22.58 -22.04
CA PHE A 340 21.48 -23.81 -21.26
C PHE A 340 21.11 -25.01 -22.14
N ARG A 341 21.81 -25.17 -23.27
CA ARG A 341 21.56 -26.25 -24.23
C ARG A 341 21.75 -27.64 -23.63
N TYR A 342 22.70 -27.80 -22.70
CA TYR A 342 22.96 -29.07 -22.02
C TYR A 342 21.73 -29.63 -21.29
N THR A 343 20.80 -28.77 -20.84
CA THR A 343 19.57 -29.17 -20.16
C THR A 343 18.67 -30.05 -21.03
N PHE A 344 18.75 -29.90 -22.35
CA PHE A 344 17.95 -30.69 -23.31
C PHE A 344 18.47 -32.12 -23.50
N VAL A 345 19.63 -32.47 -22.92
CA VAL A 345 20.14 -33.85 -22.88
C VAL A 345 19.30 -34.72 -21.96
N ASN A 346 18.69 -34.13 -20.91
CA ASN A 346 17.83 -34.87 -20.00
C ASN A 346 16.58 -35.38 -20.73
N GLU A 347 16.35 -36.70 -20.72
CA GLU A 347 15.22 -37.34 -21.41
C GLU A 347 13.86 -36.77 -21.00
N LYS A 348 13.70 -36.34 -19.73
CA LYS A 348 12.45 -35.71 -19.28
C LYS A 348 12.21 -34.37 -19.98
N VAL A 349 13.25 -33.54 -20.05
CA VAL A 349 13.22 -32.25 -20.75
C VAL A 349 13.04 -32.46 -22.24
N LYS A 350 13.73 -33.46 -22.83
CA LYS A 350 13.59 -33.82 -24.25
C LYS A 350 12.15 -34.20 -24.61
N ARG A 351 11.45 -34.97 -23.75
CA ARG A 351 10.03 -35.31 -23.95
C ARG A 351 9.14 -34.07 -23.93
N SER A 352 9.31 -33.18 -22.95
CA SER A 352 8.57 -31.90 -22.90
C SER A 352 8.92 -30.99 -24.08
N ALA A 353 10.18 -30.96 -24.52
CA ALA A 353 10.62 -30.19 -25.68
C ALA A 353 10.00 -30.72 -26.99
N ARG A 354 9.85 -32.04 -27.15
CA ARG A 354 9.10 -32.64 -28.27
C ARG A 354 7.64 -32.21 -28.27
N TYR A 355 7.02 -32.04 -27.09
CA TYR A 355 5.66 -31.51 -27.02
C TYR A 355 5.57 -30.09 -27.56
N TYR A 356 6.54 -29.21 -27.32
CA TYR A 356 6.53 -27.82 -27.83
C TYR A 356 7.10 -27.68 -29.25
N SER A 357 7.86 -28.66 -29.74
CA SER A 357 8.46 -28.59 -31.07
C SER A 357 7.41 -28.67 -32.19
N PRO A 358 7.36 -27.69 -33.11
CA PRO A 358 6.43 -27.72 -34.24
C PRO A 358 6.60 -28.96 -35.13
N GLY A 359 7.85 -29.39 -35.38
CA GLY A 359 8.14 -30.54 -36.23
C GLY A 359 7.66 -31.86 -35.63
N TRP A 360 7.82 -32.04 -34.32
CA TRP A 360 7.31 -33.24 -33.64
C TRP A 360 5.79 -33.23 -33.55
N ARG A 361 5.15 -32.07 -33.35
CA ARG A 361 3.67 -31.94 -33.38
C ARG A 361 3.10 -32.29 -34.75
N THR A 362 3.68 -31.78 -35.84
CA THR A 362 3.22 -32.09 -37.20
C THR A 362 3.44 -33.55 -37.54
N TRP A 363 4.61 -34.12 -37.23
CA TRP A 363 4.89 -35.53 -37.41
C TRP A 363 3.92 -36.41 -36.62
N ALA A 364 3.68 -36.11 -35.34
CA ALA A 364 2.74 -36.86 -34.51
C ALA A 364 1.31 -36.80 -35.05
N ALA A 365 0.85 -35.61 -35.47
CA ALA A 365 -0.46 -35.44 -36.08
C ALA A 365 -0.59 -36.28 -37.36
N VAL A 366 0.39 -36.25 -38.25
CA VAL A 366 0.39 -37.07 -39.47
C VAL A 366 0.44 -38.56 -39.13
N ALA A 367 1.29 -38.97 -38.20
CA ALA A 367 1.40 -40.37 -37.78
C ALA A 367 0.08 -40.92 -37.20
N ILE A 368 -0.59 -40.15 -36.34
CA ILE A 368 -1.91 -40.49 -35.78
C ILE A 368 -2.96 -40.55 -36.89
N GLN A 369 -3.00 -39.57 -37.79
CA GLN A 369 -3.92 -39.57 -38.93
C GLN A 369 -3.71 -40.79 -39.84
N LEU A 370 -2.46 -41.17 -40.12
CA LEU A 370 -2.11 -42.35 -40.91
C LEU A 370 -2.51 -43.65 -40.21
N ALA A 371 -2.25 -43.76 -38.91
CA ALA A 371 -2.65 -44.92 -38.11
C ALA A 371 -4.17 -45.08 -38.08
N TRP A 372 -4.91 -43.98 -37.89
CA TRP A 372 -6.37 -43.95 -37.93
C TRP A 372 -6.93 -44.37 -39.30
N ARG A 373 -6.35 -43.86 -40.40
CA ARG A 373 -6.76 -44.26 -41.76
C ARG A 373 -6.51 -45.74 -42.01
N ARG A 374 -5.37 -46.29 -41.56
CA ARG A 374 -5.07 -47.74 -41.64
C ARG A 374 -6.07 -48.57 -40.82
N TYR A 375 -6.42 -48.12 -39.62
CA TYR A 375 -7.42 -48.77 -38.77
C TYR A 375 -8.80 -48.78 -39.43
N LYS A 376 -9.27 -47.63 -39.94
CA LYS A 376 -10.54 -47.51 -40.68
C LYS A 376 -10.57 -48.41 -41.91
N HIS A 377 -9.49 -48.48 -42.68
CA HIS A 377 -9.39 -49.34 -43.86
C HIS A 377 -9.45 -50.83 -43.49
N ARG A 378 -8.80 -51.25 -42.40
CA ARG A 378 -8.89 -52.63 -41.89
C ARG A 378 -10.32 -52.98 -41.47
N LEU A 379 -10.99 -52.09 -40.73
CA LEU A 379 -12.40 -52.23 -40.33
C LEU A 379 -13.33 -52.39 -41.55
N THR A 380 -13.14 -51.57 -42.59
CA THR A 380 -13.96 -51.68 -43.81
C THR A 380 -13.73 -53.00 -44.56
N LEU A 381 -12.49 -53.50 -44.59
CA LEU A 381 -12.20 -54.79 -45.21
C LEU A 381 -12.76 -55.96 -44.40
N THR A 382 -12.73 -55.90 -43.07
CA THR A 382 -13.34 -56.93 -42.21
C THR A 382 -14.86 -56.90 -42.22
N SER A 383 -15.50 -55.75 -42.46
CA SER A 383 -16.96 -55.68 -42.66
C SER A 383 -17.39 -56.16 -44.05
N LEU A 384 -16.49 -56.12 -45.04
CA LEU A 384 -16.75 -56.57 -46.41
C LEU A 384 -16.50 -58.07 -46.62
N SER A 385 -15.83 -58.76 -45.70
CA SER A 385 -15.60 -60.21 -45.80
C SER A 385 -16.85 -61.07 -45.57
N PHE A 386 -17.97 -60.47 -45.13
CA PHE A 386 -19.25 -61.18 -44.97
C PHE A 386 -20.31 -60.87 -46.05
N ILE A 387 -20.09 -59.87 -46.93
CA ILE A 387 -21.02 -59.55 -48.01
C ILE A 387 -20.21 -59.20 -49.27
N ARG A 388 -20.26 -60.10 -50.25
CA ARG A 388 -19.69 -59.90 -51.59
C ARG A 388 -20.46 -58.75 -52.29
N PRO A 389 -19.88 -57.56 -52.56
CA PRO A 389 -20.64 -56.49 -53.19
C PRO A 389 -20.60 -56.66 -54.72
N ARG A 390 -21.75 -56.99 -55.32
CA ARG A 390 -22.05 -56.68 -56.72
C ARG A 390 -22.55 -55.22 -56.78
N ARG A 391 -21.65 -54.24 -56.84
CA ARG A 391 -21.88 -52.90 -57.42
C ARG A 391 -20.55 -52.13 -57.50
N PRO A 392 -20.30 -51.38 -58.58
CA PRO A 392 -19.02 -50.72 -58.80
C PRO A 392 -18.84 -49.56 -57.83
N LEU A 393 -17.62 -49.40 -57.32
CA LEU A 393 -17.25 -48.26 -56.48
C LEU A 393 -17.57 -46.95 -57.22
N SER A 394 -18.33 -46.07 -56.57
CA SER A 394 -18.51 -44.70 -57.00
C SER A 394 -17.14 -44.02 -57.10
N ARG A 395 -16.89 -43.36 -58.24
CA ARG A 395 -15.77 -42.42 -58.47
C ARG A 395 -15.52 -41.54 -57.25
N SER A 396 -14.44 -41.77 -56.52
CA SER A 396 -13.49 -40.74 -56.07
C SER A 396 -12.36 -41.39 -55.28
N SER A 397 -11.12 -41.04 -55.64
CA SER A 397 -9.82 -41.60 -55.23
C SER A 397 -9.56 -43.06 -55.63
N SER A 398 -8.75 -43.25 -56.66
CA SER A 398 -8.14 -44.56 -56.92
C SER A 398 -7.27 -44.97 -55.72
N LEU A 399 -7.15 -46.28 -55.44
CA LEU A 399 -6.25 -46.80 -54.39
C LEU A 399 -4.80 -46.29 -54.57
N GLY A 400 -4.41 -45.97 -55.82
CA GLY A 400 -3.13 -45.37 -56.17
C GLY A 400 -2.99 -43.91 -55.72
N GLU A 401 -4.03 -43.07 -55.87
CA GLU A 401 -4.02 -41.68 -55.41
C GLU A 401 -3.95 -41.57 -53.89
N ASP A 402 -4.63 -42.46 -53.16
CA ASP A 402 -4.54 -42.50 -51.70
C ASP A 402 -3.16 -42.97 -51.23
N ARG A 403 -2.53 -43.92 -51.93
CA ARG A 403 -1.12 -44.30 -51.66
C ARG A 403 -0.17 -43.15 -51.98
N LEU A 404 -0.38 -42.44 -53.09
CA LEU A 404 0.44 -41.28 -53.44
C LEU A 404 0.32 -40.18 -52.38
N ARG A 405 -0.89 -39.80 -51.97
CA ARG A 405 -1.12 -38.84 -50.86
C ARG A 405 -0.49 -39.32 -49.54
N LEU A 406 -0.50 -40.62 -49.28
CA LEU A 406 0.14 -41.23 -48.11
C LEU A 406 1.66 -41.05 -48.17
N TYR A 407 2.28 -41.35 -49.32
CA TYR A 407 3.71 -41.16 -49.54
C TYR A 407 4.08 -39.67 -49.53
N THR A 408 3.28 -38.79 -50.14
CA THR A 408 3.50 -37.35 -50.08
C THR A 408 3.45 -36.84 -48.64
N ALA A 409 2.45 -37.25 -47.83
CA ALA A 409 2.38 -36.86 -46.42
C ALA A 409 3.57 -37.36 -45.59
N LEU A 410 4.07 -38.56 -45.90
CA LEU A 410 5.21 -39.17 -45.21
C LEU A 410 6.54 -38.51 -45.61
N LEU A 411 6.66 -38.06 -46.86
CA LEU A 411 7.82 -37.32 -47.38
C LEU A 411 7.83 -35.84 -46.97
N THR A 412 6.67 -35.21 -46.81
CA THR A 412 6.56 -33.80 -46.37
C THR A 412 6.58 -33.63 -44.86
N SER A 413 6.46 -34.71 -44.09
CA SER A 413 6.64 -34.73 -42.63
C SER A 413 7.61 -35.84 -42.20
N PRO A 414 8.89 -35.75 -42.60
CA PRO A 414 9.89 -36.70 -42.12
C PRO A 414 9.94 -36.67 -40.60
N LYS A 415 10.17 -37.83 -39.98
CA LYS A 415 10.40 -37.90 -38.53
C LYS A 415 11.55 -36.94 -38.21
N PRO A 416 11.35 -35.93 -37.34
CA PRO A 416 12.43 -35.03 -36.98
C PRO A 416 13.60 -35.86 -36.43
N HIS A 417 14.83 -35.48 -36.79
CA HIS A 417 16.01 -36.22 -36.37
C HIS A 417 16.06 -36.23 -34.83
N GLN A 418 16.43 -37.37 -34.22
CA GLN A 418 16.67 -37.41 -32.76
C GLN A 418 17.78 -36.41 -32.37
N ASP A 419 18.70 -36.18 -33.30
CA ASP A 419 19.82 -35.25 -33.23
C ASP A 419 19.43 -33.76 -33.30
N ASP A 420 18.15 -33.40 -33.53
CA ASP A 420 17.71 -32.00 -33.36
C ASP A 420 17.86 -31.50 -31.90
N PHE A 421 18.03 -32.44 -30.97
CA PHE A 421 18.29 -32.21 -29.55
C PHE A 421 19.54 -32.93 -29.01
N ASP A 422 20.14 -33.84 -29.78
CA ASP A 422 21.41 -34.47 -29.42
C ASP A 422 22.53 -33.70 -30.12
N PHE A 423 23.26 -32.90 -29.35
CA PHE A 423 24.46 -32.21 -29.78
C PHE A 423 25.58 -32.45 -28.77
#